data_AF-A0A7L5ZFL7-F1
#
_entry.id   AF-A0A7L5ZFL7-F1
#
_cell.length_a   1.000
_cell.length_b   1.000
_cell.length_c   1.000
_cell.angle_alpha   90.00
_cell.angle_beta   90.00
_cell.angle_gamma   90.00
#
_symmetry.space_group_name_H-M   'P 1'
#
loop_
_entity.id
_entity.type
_entity.pdbx_description
1 polymer ?
#
loop_
_entity_poly.entity_id
_entity_poly.type
_entity_poly.pdbx_seq_one_letter_code
_entity_poly.pdbx_strand_id
1 'polypeptide(L)'
;MRCDDLHRRDRDPAWPRIVAQLAGHRGEAGRAVTDWVLATARLQVKALVAGASPDALGNVVEVDPAGVLHARAVAAHPGCGCLVDEAGVTGLGTMAA
;
A
#
# COMPACT_ATOMS: atom_id res chain seq x y z
N MET A 1 2.03 4.49 1.60
CA MET A 1 3.01 4.97 0.59
C MET A 1 4.38 5.28 1.18
N ARG A 2 4.51 6.19 2.16
CA ARG A 2 5.82 6.54 2.76
C ARG A 2 6.65 5.35 3.30
N CYS A 3 6.03 4.35 3.94
CA CYS A 3 6.74 3.14 4.41
C CYS A 3 7.40 2.37 3.26
N ASP A 4 6.69 2.20 2.14
CA ASP A 4 7.20 1.48 0.97
C ASP A 4 8.37 2.24 0.34
N ASP A 5 8.27 3.57 0.23
CA ASP A 5 9.37 4.42 -0.26
C ASP A 5 10.61 4.38 0.62
N LEU A 6 10.44 4.33 1.95
CA LEU A 6 11.56 4.20 2.88
C LEU A 6 12.25 2.83 2.74
N HIS A 7 11.48 1.74 2.67
CA HIS A 7 12.06 0.42 2.41
C HIS A 7 12.71 0.30 1.03
N ARG A 8 12.18 0.99 0.01
CA ARG A 8 12.85 1.09 -1.29
C ARG A 8 14.16 1.86 -1.21
N ARG A 9 14.21 2.95 -0.45
CA ARG A 9 15.44 3.71 -0.18
C ARG A 9 16.49 2.86 0.56
N ASP A 10 16.07 2.04 1.51
CA ASP A 10 17.01 1.16 2.24
C ASP A 10 17.65 0.13 1.29
N ARG A 11 16.88 -0.35 0.30
CA ARG A 11 17.36 -1.30 -0.72
C ARG A 11 18.15 -0.62 -1.84
N ASP A 12 17.75 0.59 -2.21
CA ASP A 12 18.36 1.39 -3.26
C ASP A 12 18.50 2.86 -2.80
N PRO A 13 19.70 3.28 -2.37
CA PRO A 13 19.96 4.65 -1.96
C PRO A 13 19.68 5.71 -3.04
N ALA A 14 19.63 5.33 -4.32
CA ALA A 14 19.27 6.23 -5.41
C ALA A 14 17.75 6.44 -5.55
N TRP A 15 16.92 5.65 -4.85
CA TRP A 15 15.46 5.74 -4.90
C TRP A 15 14.88 7.15 -4.79
N PRO A 16 15.34 8.03 -3.87
CA PRO A 16 14.80 9.39 -3.77
C PRO A 16 14.94 10.21 -5.07
N ARG A 17 16.01 9.98 -5.84
CA ARG A 17 16.19 10.62 -7.14
C ARG A 17 15.18 10.11 -8.17
N ILE A 18 14.92 8.80 -8.17
CA ILE A 18 13.93 8.17 -9.06
C ILE A 18 12.53 8.70 -8.76
N VAL A 19 12.14 8.74 -7.47
CA VAL A 19 10.85 9.30 -7.05
C VAL A 19 10.70 10.76 -7.47
N ALA A 20 11.76 11.57 -7.32
CA ALA A 20 11.74 12.96 -7.75
C ALA A 20 11.55 13.11 -9.27
N GLN A 21 12.12 12.21 -10.08
CA GLN A 21 11.92 12.20 -11.53
C GLN A 21 10.49 11.79 -11.92
N LEU A 22 9.90 10.84 -11.20
CA LEU A 22 8.55 10.36 -11.45
C LEU A 22 7.46 11.24 -10.82
N ALA A 23 7.82 12.17 -9.93
CA ALA A 23 6.87 13.09 -9.33
C ALA A 23 6.10 13.86 -10.40
N GLY A 24 4.77 13.87 -10.30
CA GLY A 24 3.88 14.51 -11.27
C GLY A 24 3.52 13.64 -12.49
N HIS A 25 4.22 12.53 -12.73
CA HIS A 25 3.83 11.57 -13.76
C HIS A 25 2.72 10.67 -13.22
N ARG A 26 1.62 10.54 -13.98
CA ARG A 26 0.51 9.63 -13.66
C ARG A 26 0.43 8.56 -14.73
N GLY A 27 0.31 7.30 -14.30
CA GLY A 27 -0.08 6.22 -15.19
C GLY A 27 -1.58 6.28 -15.47
N GLU A 28 -1.98 5.80 -16.65
CA GLU A 28 -3.38 5.61 -17.00
C GLU A 28 -3.73 4.11 -16.96
N ALA A 29 -4.91 3.80 -16.44
CA ALA A 29 -5.45 2.45 -16.43
C ALA A 29 -6.63 2.35 -17.40
N GLY A 30 -6.73 1.22 -18.10
CA GLY A 30 -7.88 0.93 -18.94
C GLY A 30 -9.17 0.82 -18.13
N ARG A 31 -10.32 1.03 -18.78
CA ARG A 31 -11.65 1.06 -18.14
C ARG A 31 -11.92 -0.17 -17.25
N ALA A 32 -11.57 -1.36 -17.71
CA ALA A 32 -11.81 -2.60 -16.97
C ALA A 32 -11.06 -2.66 -15.63
N VAL A 33 -9.78 -2.23 -15.62
CA VAL A 33 -8.97 -2.16 -14.40
C VAL A 33 -9.53 -1.11 -13.45
N THR A 34 -9.91 0.06 -13.98
CA THR A 34 -10.52 1.13 -13.18
C THR A 34 -11.82 0.68 -12.51
N ASP A 35 -12.72 0.02 -13.25
CA ASP A 35 -13.98 -0.49 -12.71
C ASP A 35 -13.73 -1.56 -11.63
N TRP A 36 -12.75 -2.45 -11.85
CA TRP A 36 -12.35 -3.45 -10.87
C TRP A 36 -11.78 -2.82 -9.59
N VAL A 37 -10.88 -1.84 -9.69
CA VAL A 37 -10.32 -1.13 -8.53
C VAL A 37 -11.43 -0.46 -7.72
N LEU A 38 -12.36 0.23 -8.39
CA LEU A 38 -13.47 0.92 -7.72
C LEU A 38 -14.39 -0.05 -6.98
N ALA A 39 -14.81 -1.14 -7.64
CA ALA A 39 -15.66 -2.16 -7.03
C ALA A 39 -14.97 -2.83 -5.83
N THR A 40 -13.69 -3.18 -5.99
CA THR A 40 -12.89 -3.81 -4.94
C THR A 40 -12.73 -2.87 -3.75
N ALA A 41 -12.28 -1.64 -3.97
CA ALA A 41 -12.10 -0.65 -2.90
C ALA A 41 -13.39 -0.44 -2.10
N ARG A 42 -14.54 -0.36 -2.78
CA ARG A 42 -15.84 -0.23 -2.11
C ARG A 42 -16.15 -1.41 -1.19
N LEU A 43 -15.87 -2.64 -1.62
CA LEU A 43 -16.10 -3.84 -0.80
C LEU A 43 -15.14 -3.91 0.38
N GLN A 44 -13.87 -3.55 0.19
CA GLN A 44 -12.86 -3.53 1.26
C GLN A 44 -13.22 -2.48 2.33
N VAL A 45 -13.68 -1.28 1.92
CA VAL A 45 -14.19 -0.25 2.85
C VAL A 45 -15.45 -0.74 3.59
N LYS A 46 -16.39 -1.37 2.88
CA LYS A 46 -17.59 -1.94 3.51
C LYS A 46 -17.22 -2.99 4.56
N ALA A 47 -16.28 -3.88 4.25
CA ALA A 47 -15.81 -4.92 5.17
C ALA A 47 -15.18 -4.28 6.42
N LEU A 48 -14.34 -3.26 6.24
CA LEU A 48 -13.74 -2.51 7.35
C LEU A 48 -14.79 -1.89 8.26
N VAL A 49 -15.79 -1.20 7.69
CA VAL A 49 -16.89 -0.57 8.46
C VAL A 49 -17.73 -1.61 9.20
N ALA A 50 -17.86 -2.81 8.66
CA ALA A 50 -18.54 -3.93 9.31
C ALA A 50 -17.68 -4.63 10.39
N GLY A 51 -16.45 -4.15 10.65
CA GLY A 51 -15.54 -4.74 11.64
C GLY A 51 -14.81 -6.00 11.16
N ALA A 52 -14.87 -6.32 9.87
CA ALA A 52 -14.09 -7.40 9.29
C ALA A 52 -12.67 -6.89 8.92
N SER A 53 -11.73 -7.82 8.70
CA SER A 53 -10.39 -7.51 8.21
C SER A 53 -10.35 -7.57 6.68
N PRO A 54 -10.31 -6.43 5.97
CA PRO A 54 -10.19 -6.42 4.51
C PRO A 54 -8.82 -6.93 4.05
N ASP A 55 -8.75 -7.54 2.86
CA ASP A 55 -7.51 -7.98 2.22
C ASP A 55 -6.53 -6.81 2.03
N ALA A 56 -7.05 -5.61 1.80
CA ALA A 56 -6.25 -4.40 1.65
C ALA A 56 -5.64 -3.89 2.97
N LEU A 57 -6.01 -4.44 4.13
CA LEU A 57 -5.42 -4.05 5.41
C LEU A 57 -3.97 -4.52 5.47
N GLY A 58 -3.02 -3.58 5.50
CA GLY A 58 -1.58 -3.89 5.52
C GLY A 58 -1.03 -4.40 4.18
N ASN A 59 -1.84 -4.45 3.12
CA ASN A 59 -1.43 -4.91 1.80
C ASN A 59 -1.73 -3.87 0.72
N VAL A 60 -1.00 -3.95 -0.39
CA VAL A 60 -1.41 -3.36 -1.67
C VAL A 60 -1.96 -4.48 -2.53
N VAL A 61 -3.21 -4.33 -2.95
CA VAL A 61 -3.87 -5.28 -3.87
C VAL A 61 -3.73 -4.71 -5.28
N GLU A 62 -3.05 -5.45 -6.14
CA GLU A 62 -2.63 -5.03 -7.47
C GLU A 62 -3.16 -6.02 -8.52
N VAL A 63 -3.40 -5.53 -9.73
CA VAL A 63 -3.64 -6.36 -10.91
C VAL A 63 -2.55 -6.08 -11.91
N ASP A 64 -1.87 -7.12 -12.39
CA ASP A 64 -0.80 -6.96 -13.37
C ASP A 64 -1.35 -6.82 -14.80
N PRO A 65 -0.51 -6.48 -15.80
CA PRO A 65 -0.97 -6.33 -17.18
C PRO A 65 -1.55 -7.60 -17.82
N ALA A 66 -1.27 -8.78 -17.26
CA ALA A 66 -1.87 -10.06 -17.70
C ALA A 66 -3.21 -10.34 -17.01
N GLY A 67 -3.65 -9.47 -16.09
CA GLY A 67 -4.90 -9.61 -15.35
C GLY A 67 -4.79 -10.49 -14.11
N VAL A 68 -3.57 -10.82 -13.65
CA VAL A 68 -3.37 -11.63 -12.44
C VAL A 68 -3.41 -10.73 -11.21
N LEU A 69 -4.13 -11.19 -10.18
CA LEU A 69 -4.25 -10.49 -8.92
C LEU A 69 -3.10 -10.86 -7.98
N HIS A 70 -2.53 -9.84 -7.35
CA HIS A 70 -1.48 -9.98 -6.35
C HIS A 70 -1.83 -9.17 -5.11
N ALA A 71 -1.61 -9.76 -3.94
CA ALA A 71 -1.64 -9.05 -2.67
C ALA A 71 -0.22 -8.96 -2.14
N ARG A 72 0.29 -7.74 -2.01
CA ARG A 72 1.64 -7.47 -1.55
C ARG A 72 1.62 -6.81 -0.19
N ALA A 73 2.15 -7.50 0.82
CA ALA A 73 2.27 -6.94 2.16
C ALA A 73 3.18 -5.71 2.18
N VAL A 74 2.78 -4.71 2.97
CA VAL A 74 3.58 -3.51 3.24
C VAL A 74 3.80 -3.41 4.75
N ALA A 75 4.99 -3.78 5.17
CA ALA A 75 5.42 -3.57 6.54
C ALA A 75 5.58 -2.07 6.84
N ALA A 76 5.26 -1.68 8.08
CA ALA A 76 5.57 -0.36 8.57
C ALA A 76 7.08 -0.19 8.70
N HIS A 77 7.63 0.84 8.06
CA HIS A 77 9.05 1.12 8.16
C HIS A 77 9.35 1.81 9.51
N PRO A 78 10.39 1.39 10.28
CA PRO A 78 10.69 1.93 11.62
C PRO A 78 10.87 3.46 11.65
N GLY A 79 11.55 4.01 10.64
CA GLY A 79 11.74 5.46 10.47
C GLY A 79 10.56 6.22 9.85
N CYS A 80 9.40 5.59 9.61
CA CYS A 80 8.25 6.29 9.01
C CYS A 80 7.47 7.12 10.04
N GLY A 81 7.42 6.66 11.29
CA GLY A 81 6.56 7.25 12.32
C GLY A 81 5.07 7.07 12.07
N CYS A 82 4.62 6.24 11.11
CA CYS A 82 3.19 6.02 10.90
C CYS A 82 2.53 5.20 12.01
N LEU A 83 3.33 4.53 12.84
CA LEU A 83 2.89 3.79 14.02
C LEU A 83 3.08 4.60 15.31
N VAL A 84 3.52 5.86 15.23
CA VAL A 84 3.47 6.75 16.39
C VAL A 84 2.09 7.38 16.47
N ASP A 85 1.35 7.06 17.53
CA ASP A 85 0.14 7.78 17.95
C ASP A 85 0.49 8.86 18.99
N GLU A 86 -0.48 9.72 19.32
CA GLU A 86 -0.37 10.76 20.37
C GLU A 86 -0.03 10.17 21.76
N ALA A 87 -0.14 8.85 21.93
CA ALA A 87 0.14 8.12 23.17
C ALA A 87 1.54 7.44 23.19
N GLY A 88 2.32 7.53 22.10
CA GLY A 88 3.66 6.96 22.04
C GLY A 88 3.68 5.47 21.70
N VAL A 89 3.60 5.19 20.39
CA VAL A 89 3.85 3.89 19.73
C VAL A 89 2.81 2.80 20.03
N THR A 90 1.93 2.53 19.07
CA THR A 90 1.19 1.27 19.00
C THR A 90 2.00 0.24 18.19
N GLY A 91 2.56 -0.74 18.89
CA GLY A 91 3.18 -1.91 18.29
C GLY A 91 2.13 -2.75 17.55
N LEU A 92 2.01 -2.56 16.24
CA LEU A 92 1.53 -3.60 15.32
C LEU A 92 2.74 -4.14 14.56
N GLY A 93 3.66 -4.73 15.32
CA GLY A 93 4.66 -5.63 14.78
C GLY A 93 4.00 -6.98 14.49
N THR A 94 4.10 -7.41 13.23
CA THR A 94 3.92 -8.80 12.77
C THR A 94 2.55 -9.46 13.02
N MET A 95 1.73 -9.52 11.97
CA MET A 95 0.96 -10.73 11.68
C MET A 95 1.25 -11.16 10.24
N ALA A 96 2.36 -11.89 10.11
CA ALA A 96 2.54 -12.86 9.05
C ALA A 96 2.21 -14.23 9.65
N ALA A 97 1.22 -14.91 9.09
CA ALA A 97 1.02 -16.36 9.15
C ALA A 97 0.37 -16.78 7.83
#